data_AF-A0A819PFU6-F1
#
_entry.id   AF-A0A819PFU6-F1
#
_cell.length_a   1.000
_cell.length_b   1.000
_cell.length_c   1.000
_cell.angle_alpha   90.00
_cell.angle_beta   90.00
_cell.angle_gamma   90.00
#
_symmetry.space_group_name_H-M   'P 1'
#
loop_
_entity.id
_entity.type
_entity.pdbx_description
1 polymer ?
#
loop_
_entity_poly.entity_id
_entity_poly.type
_entity_poly.pdbx_seq_one_letter_code
_entity_poly.pdbx_strand_id
1 'polypeptide(L)'
;MLHTIVVLPIWSKQRVLSTITTILLEFNLFKSAKHTQAQDLTRQRWSTRLFIIFLCIAVFIITTYSSINQQTKTVVVNNPLLDTIEKWQADSIVALSLYCPCSQISSPYKNVIRLTPKYHQICSSYFITSKWMNSINAAAHIALHLYFADFRASADFFKLLQSLCTFANNTISNALISFGNTHFVTAEFLTRQVFENQMNSSAESFI
;
A
#
# COMPACT_ATOMS: atom_id res chain seq x y z
N MET A 1 -42.41 -34.89 22.31
CA MET A 1 -42.47 -33.99 21.15
C MET A 1 -42.45 -34.88 19.90
N LEU A 2 -43.61 -35.16 19.30
CA LEU A 2 -43.70 -36.06 18.14
C LEU A 2 -43.24 -35.30 16.87
N HIS A 3 -42.22 -35.81 16.19
CA HIS A 3 -41.89 -35.40 14.83
C HIS A 3 -42.67 -36.29 13.83
N THR A 4 -43.68 -35.71 13.21
CA THR A 4 -44.38 -36.31 12.06
C THR A 4 -43.51 -36.17 10.82
N ILE A 5 -42.92 -37.28 10.37
CA ILE A 5 -42.30 -37.37 9.06
C ILE A 5 -43.42 -37.57 8.03
N VAL A 6 -43.71 -36.52 7.25
CA VAL A 6 -44.62 -36.61 6.10
C VAL A 6 -43.89 -37.35 4.97
N VAL A 7 -44.11 -38.66 4.88
CA VAL A 7 -43.66 -39.46 3.73
C VAL A 7 -44.61 -39.17 2.57
N LEU A 8 -44.15 -38.38 1.60
CA LEU A 8 -44.90 -38.17 0.35
C LEU A 8 -44.99 -39.50 -0.43
N PRO A 9 -46.18 -39.89 -0.92
CA PRO A 9 -46.40 -41.19 -1.55
C PRO A 9 -45.68 -41.31 -2.90
N ILE A 10 -44.92 -42.39 -3.08
CA ILE A 10 -44.12 -42.73 -4.28
C ILE A 10 -44.95 -42.70 -5.58
N TRP A 11 -46.24 -43.04 -5.49
CA TRP A 11 -47.21 -43.06 -6.59
C TRP A 11 -47.48 -41.69 -7.23
N SER A 12 -47.37 -40.60 -6.47
CA SER A 12 -47.61 -39.25 -7.00
C SER A 12 -46.45 -38.78 -7.88
N LYS A 13 -45.21 -39.09 -7.50
CA LYS A 13 -44.01 -38.80 -8.31
C LYS A 13 -44.05 -39.50 -9.66
N GLN A 14 -44.47 -40.78 -9.68
CA GLN A 14 -44.47 -41.60 -10.89
C GLN A 14 -45.52 -41.15 -11.92
N ARG A 15 -46.70 -40.73 -11.44
CA ARG A 15 -47.76 -40.16 -12.29
C ARG A 15 -47.35 -38.80 -12.85
N VAL A 16 -46.77 -37.92 -12.03
CA VAL A 16 -46.29 -36.60 -12.46
C VAL A 16 -45.16 -36.73 -13.49
N LEU A 17 -44.21 -37.65 -13.29
CA LEU A 17 -43.16 -37.96 -14.26
C LEU A 17 -43.74 -38.45 -15.60
N SER A 18 -44.74 -39.34 -15.58
CA SER A 18 -45.38 -39.80 -16.81
C SER A 18 -46.13 -38.71 -17.57
N THR A 19 -46.76 -37.78 -16.86
CA THR A 19 -47.50 -36.68 -17.48
C THR A 19 -46.54 -35.66 -18.09
N ILE A 20 -45.42 -35.38 -17.41
CA ILE A 20 -44.37 -34.49 -17.91
C ILE A 20 -43.70 -35.08 -19.15
N THR A 21 -43.39 -36.39 -19.17
CA THR A 21 -42.80 -37.03 -20.35
C THR A 21 -43.75 -37.05 -21.54
N THR A 22 -45.05 -37.28 -21.34
CA THR A 22 -46.04 -37.16 -22.43
C THR A 22 -46.14 -35.74 -22.97
N ILE A 23 -46.15 -34.73 -22.10
CA ILE A 23 -46.20 -33.32 -22.52
C ILE A 23 -44.95 -32.97 -23.31
N LEU A 24 -43.75 -33.38 -22.85
CA LEU A 24 -42.48 -33.15 -23.55
C LEU A 24 -42.39 -33.88 -24.90
N LEU A 25 -42.97 -35.08 -25.01
CA LEU A 25 -42.97 -35.87 -26.25
C LEU A 25 -43.95 -35.32 -27.31
N GLU A 26 -45.05 -34.72 -26.88
CA GLU A 26 -46.07 -34.15 -27.76
C GLU A 26 -45.89 -32.65 -28.03
N PHE A 27 -44.99 -31.99 -27.30
CA PHE A 27 -44.72 -30.56 -27.44
C PHE A 27 -44.20 -30.23 -28.85
N ASN A 28 -44.88 -29.27 -29.48
CA ASN A 28 -44.55 -28.80 -30.82
C ASN A 28 -44.72 -27.28 -30.87
N LEU A 29 -43.59 -26.56 -30.85
CA LEU A 29 -43.55 -25.11 -30.83
C LEU A 29 -43.88 -24.51 -32.21
N PHE A 30 -43.61 -25.26 -33.28
CA PHE A 30 -43.74 -24.79 -34.68
C PHE A 30 -45.03 -25.29 -35.34
N LYS A 31 -46.14 -25.34 -34.59
CA LYS A 31 -47.43 -25.84 -35.07
C LYS A 31 -47.99 -24.90 -36.16
N SER A 32 -48.20 -25.43 -37.37
CA SER A 32 -48.81 -24.69 -38.48
C SER A 32 -50.34 -24.80 -38.48
N ALA A 33 -51.03 -23.72 -38.87
CA ALA A 33 -52.50 -23.64 -38.90
C ALA A 33 -53.15 -24.24 -40.17
N LYS A 34 -52.37 -24.58 -41.20
CA LYS A 34 -52.88 -25.16 -42.47
C LYS A 34 -52.50 -26.64 -42.61
N HIS A 35 -53.43 -27.40 -43.22
CA HIS A 35 -53.45 -28.86 -43.48
C HIS A 35 -52.20 -29.65 -43.10
N THR A 36 -52.35 -30.54 -42.11
CA THR A 36 -51.27 -31.33 -41.51
C THR A 36 -51.21 -32.72 -42.14
N GLN A 37 -50.28 -32.90 -43.09
CA GLN A 37 -49.87 -34.24 -43.49
C GLN A 37 -48.99 -34.84 -42.39
N ALA A 38 -48.98 -36.18 -42.24
CA ALA A 38 -48.21 -36.85 -41.18
C ALA A 38 -46.69 -36.51 -41.22
N GLN A 39 -46.17 -36.23 -42.42
CA GLN A 39 -44.78 -35.82 -42.64
C GLN A 39 -44.48 -34.43 -42.05
N ASP A 40 -45.42 -33.48 -42.14
CA ASP A 40 -45.24 -32.12 -41.61
C ASP A 40 -45.21 -32.11 -40.08
N LEU A 41 -46.06 -32.90 -39.43
CA LEU A 41 -46.07 -33.06 -37.97
C LEU A 41 -44.74 -33.60 -37.45
N THR A 42 -44.16 -34.55 -38.18
CA THR A 42 -42.87 -35.16 -37.83
C THR A 42 -41.75 -34.11 -37.93
N ARG A 43 -41.73 -33.34 -39.03
CA ARG A 43 -40.76 -32.27 -39.25
C ARG A 43 -40.85 -31.16 -38.20
N GLN A 44 -42.07 -30.73 -37.86
CA GLN A 44 -42.31 -29.72 -36.82
C GLN A 44 -41.84 -30.18 -35.43
N ARG A 45 -42.08 -31.45 -35.06
CA ARG A 45 -41.58 -32.04 -33.80
C ARG A 45 -40.06 -32.11 -33.77
N TRP A 46 -39.40 -32.50 -34.87
CA TRP A 46 -37.94 -32.50 -34.96
C TRP A 46 -37.33 -31.10 -34.85
N SER A 47 -37.91 -30.10 -35.54
CA SER A 47 -37.51 -28.70 -35.40
C SER A 47 -37.68 -28.19 -33.97
N THR A 48 -38.77 -28.57 -33.30
CA THR A 48 -39.01 -28.22 -31.89
C THR A 48 -37.95 -28.84 -30.97
N ARG A 49 -37.62 -30.13 -31.17
CA ARG A 49 -36.58 -30.82 -30.38
C ARG A 49 -35.21 -30.18 -30.57
N LEU A 50 -34.82 -29.91 -31.81
CA LEU A 50 -33.56 -29.24 -32.13
C LEU A 50 -33.51 -27.84 -31.51
N PHE A 51 -34.59 -27.06 -31.61
CA PHE A 51 -34.67 -25.73 -31.02
C PHE A 51 -34.49 -25.77 -29.49
N ILE A 52 -35.18 -26.68 -28.81
CA ILE A 52 -35.06 -26.83 -27.34
C ILE A 52 -33.64 -27.24 -26.96
N ILE A 53 -33.02 -28.18 -27.70
CA ILE A 53 -31.62 -28.59 -27.46
C ILE A 53 -30.68 -27.39 -27.61
N PHE A 54 -30.79 -26.62 -28.69
CA PHE A 54 -29.98 -25.42 -28.90
C PHE A 54 -30.23 -24.35 -27.84
N LEU A 55 -31.48 -24.15 -27.43
CA LEU A 55 -31.86 -23.22 -26.36
C LEU A 55 -31.21 -23.62 -25.04
N CYS A 56 -31.28 -24.91 -24.66
CA CYS A 56 -30.63 -25.42 -23.46
C CYS A 56 -29.11 -25.24 -23.51
N ILE A 57 -28.47 -25.53 -24.65
CA ILE A 57 -27.03 -25.31 -24.85
C ILE A 57 -26.68 -23.83 -24.72
N ALA A 58 -27.44 -22.93 -25.35
CA ALA A 58 -27.21 -21.49 -25.26
C ALA A 58 -27.34 -20.96 -23.83
N VAL A 59 -28.38 -21.37 -23.09
CA VAL A 59 -28.57 -21.01 -21.68
C VAL A 59 -27.44 -21.57 -20.81
N PHE A 60 -26.98 -22.80 -21.07
CA PHE A 60 -25.85 -23.39 -20.37
C PHE A 60 -24.55 -22.61 -20.61
N ILE A 61 -24.26 -22.21 -21.86
CA ILE A 61 -23.09 -21.39 -22.20
C ILE A 61 -23.16 -20.03 -21.49
N ILE A 62 -24.32 -19.35 -21.53
CA ILE A 62 -24.49 -18.03 -20.90
C ILE A 62 -24.29 -18.14 -19.38
N THR A 63 -24.91 -19.12 -18.73
CA THR A 63 -24.82 -19.28 -17.27
C THR A 63 -23.40 -19.64 -16.81
N THR A 64 -22.72 -20.54 -17.52
CA THR A 64 -21.31 -20.88 -17.23
C THR A 64 -20.40 -19.68 -17.42
N TYR A 65 -20.55 -18.94 -18.53
CA TYR A 65 -19.80 -17.71 -18.78
C TYR A 65 -20.00 -16.66 -17.68
N SER A 66 -21.26 -16.40 -17.29
CA SER A 66 -21.58 -15.46 -16.21
C SER A 66 -21.07 -15.90 -14.84
N SER A 67 -20.93 -17.21 -14.61
CA SER A 67 -20.41 -17.74 -13.34
C SER A 67 -18.87 -17.70 -13.26
N ILE A 68 -18.19 -17.77 -14.39
CA ILE A 68 -16.72 -17.75 -14.49
C ILE A 68 -16.18 -16.32 -14.36
N ASN A 69 -16.93 -15.31 -14.83
CA ASN A 69 -16.52 -13.92 -14.71
C ASN A 69 -16.55 -13.46 -13.24
N GLN A 70 -15.38 -13.55 -12.59
CA GLN A 70 -15.16 -12.95 -11.28
C GLN A 70 -15.25 -11.44 -11.39
N GLN A 71 -16.12 -10.83 -10.57
CA GLN A 71 -16.19 -9.38 -10.46
C GLN A 71 -15.14 -8.91 -9.45
N THR A 72 -14.23 -8.05 -9.89
CA THR A 72 -13.36 -7.32 -8.98
C THR A 72 -14.21 -6.29 -8.22
N LYS A 73 -14.07 -6.27 -6.90
CA LYS A 73 -14.70 -5.26 -6.04
C LYS A 73 -13.63 -4.42 -5.41
N THR A 74 -13.71 -3.11 -5.62
CA THR A 74 -12.83 -2.15 -4.94
C THR A 74 -13.33 -1.97 -3.51
N VAL A 75 -12.46 -2.26 -2.55
CA VAL A 75 -12.71 -2.03 -1.12
C VAL A 75 -11.93 -0.80 -0.71
N VAL A 76 -12.64 0.21 -0.20
CA VAL A 76 -12.02 1.43 0.34
C VAL A 76 -11.77 1.21 1.83
N VAL A 77 -10.51 1.31 2.24
CA VAL A 77 -10.10 1.25 3.66
C VAL A 77 -9.56 2.60 4.06
N ASN A 78 -10.19 3.23 5.05
CA ASN A 78 -9.79 4.54 5.55
C ASN A 78 -8.71 4.39 6.63
N ASN A 79 -7.62 5.17 6.52
CA ASN A 79 -6.53 5.24 7.50
C ASN A 79 -6.02 3.87 7.98
N PRO A 80 -5.60 2.97 7.06
CA PRO A 80 -5.03 1.69 7.46
C PRO A 80 -3.72 1.89 8.25
N LEU A 81 -3.40 0.92 9.12
CA LEU A 81 -2.09 0.88 9.78
C LEU A 81 -0.98 0.61 8.77
N LEU A 82 0.22 1.15 9.03
CA LEU A 82 1.40 0.99 8.17
C LEU A 82 1.70 -0.49 7.89
N ASP A 83 1.70 -1.34 8.92
CA ASP A 83 1.97 -2.78 8.77
C ASP A 83 0.96 -3.48 7.84
N THR A 84 -0.27 -2.96 7.77
CA THR A 84 -1.30 -3.49 6.87
C THR A 84 -1.00 -3.13 5.42
N ILE A 85 -0.56 -1.89 5.17
CA ILE A 85 -0.12 -1.45 3.84
C ILE A 85 1.10 -2.25 3.40
N GLU A 86 2.10 -2.41 4.26
CA GLU A 86 3.30 -3.19 3.97
C GLU A 86 2.96 -4.65 3.63
N LYS A 87 1.99 -5.25 4.34
CA LYS A 87 1.48 -6.59 4.03
C LYS A 87 0.78 -6.66 2.67
N TRP A 88 -0.03 -5.67 2.31
CA TRP A 88 -0.70 -5.62 1.01
C TRP A 88 0.28 -5.37 -0.15
N GLN A 89 1.34 -4.60 0.10
CA GLN A 89 2.43 -4.39 -0.86
C GLN A 89 3.28 -5.65 -1.08
N ALA A 90 3.38 -6.53 -0.07
CA ALA A 90 4.09 -7.80 -0.19
C ALA A 90 3.32 -8.86 -1.00
N ASP A 91 2.00 -8.73 -1.13
CA ASP A 91 1.17 -9.59 -1.97
C ASP A 91 1.19 -9.07 -3.42
N SER A 92 1.74 -9.86 -4.35
CA SER A 92 1.92 -9.44 -5.74
C SER A 92 0.62 -9.14 -6.48
N ILE A 93 -0.48 -9.80 -6.13
CA ILE A 93 -1.78 -9.60 -6.77
C ILE A 93 -2.43 -8.31 -6.24
N VAL A 94 -2.37 -8.11 -4.93
CA VAL A 94 -2.94 -6.92 -4.29
C VAL A 94 -2.13 -5.67 -4.66
N ALA A 95 -0.80 -5.75 -4.66
CA ALA A 95 0.09 -4.63 -4.95
C ALA A 95 -0.17 -3.99 -6.33
N LEU A 96 -0.50 -4.79 -7.35
CA LEU A 96 -0.82 -4.31 -8.71
C LEU A 96 -2.07 -3.40 -8.76
N SER A 97 -2.96 -3.53 -7.78
CA SER A 97 -4.24 -2.81 -7.72
C SER A 97 -4.36 -1.89 -6.49
N LEU A 98 -3.30 -1.79 -5.69
CA LEU A 98 -3.26 -0.97 -4.50
C LEU A 98 -3.07 0.50 -4.89
N TYR A 99 -4.03 1.33 -4.50
CA TYR A 99 -3.98 2.77 -4.72
C TYR A 99 -4.13 3.51 -3.39
N CYS A 100 -3.09 4.25 -3.00
CA CYS A 100 -3.03 4.97 -1.73
C CYS A 100 -2.64 6.43 -1.99
N PRO A 101 -3.62 7.31 -2.30
CA PRO A 101 -3.35 8.72 -2.51
C PRO A 101 -3.00 9.41 -1.20
N CYS A 102 -2.06 10.35 -1.24
CA CYS A 102 -1.76 11.21 -0.10
C CYS A 102 -2.87 12.26 0.08
N SER A 103 -3.31 12.46 1.32
CA SER A 103 -4.24 13.56 1.66
C SER A 103 -3.60 14.93 1.47
N GLN A 104 -2.28 15.00 1.64
CA GLN A 104 -1.48 16.19 1.43
C GLN A 104 -0.27 15.83 0.56
N ILE A 105 -0.21 16.43 -0.63
CA ILE A 105 0.82 16.12 -1.63
C ILE A 105 2.19 16.72 -1.25
N SER A 106 2.18 17.83 -0.52
CA SER A 106 3.38 18.58 -0.18
C SER A 106 3.43 18.83 1.32
N SER A 107 4.46 18.30 2.00
CA SER A 107 4.68 18.48 3.43
C SER A 107 6.11 18.95 3.71
N PRO A 108 6.32 19.89 4.64
CA PRO A 108 7.67 20.24 5.10
C PRO A 108 8.44 19.02 5.61
N TYR A 109 9.73 18.89 5.26
CA TYR A 109 10.56 17.77 5.71
C TYR A 109 10.60 17.62 7.23
N LYS A 110 10.54 18.73 7.99
CA LYS A 110 10.52 18.71 9.46
C LYS A 110 9.34 17.93 10.08
N ASN A 111 8.27 17.72 9.33
CA ASN A 111 7.10 16.96 9.80
C ASN A 111 7.25 15.46 9.53
N VAL A 112 8.16 15.07 8.65
CA VAL A 112 8.26 13.72 8.08
C VAL A 112 9.51 13.01 8.56
N ILE A 113 10.61 13.75 8.75
CA ILE A 113 11.89 13.22 9.19
C ILE A 113 12.50 14.03 10.33
N ARG A 114 13.37 13.36 11.10
CA ARG A 114 14.14 13.96 12.18
C ARG A 114 15.62 13.70 11.99
N LEU A 115 16.36 14.74 11.64
CA LEU A 115 17.81 14.70 11.55
C LEU A 115 18.41 15.08 12.91
N THR A 116 19.37 14.28 13.38
CA THR A 116 20.06 14.53 14.66
C THR A 116 21.56 14.62 14.42
N PRO A 117 22.15 15.82 14.44
CA PRO A 117 23.56 15.99 14.14
C PRO A 117 24.42 15.37 15.24
N LYS A 118 25.55 14.77 14.84
CA LYS A 118 26.57 14.27 15.74
C LYS A 118 27.83 15.10 15.54
N TYR A 119 28.17 15.91 16.54
CA TYR A 119 29.39 16.72 16.54
C TYR A 119 30.57 15.91 17.08
N HIS A 120 31.78 16.39 16.78
CA HIS A 120 33.00 15.83 17.35
C HIS A 120 32.97 15.93 18.88
N GLN A 121 33.44 14.89 19.59
CA GLN A 121 33.41 14.79 21.06
C GLN A 121 34.08 15.97 21.77
N ILE A 122 35.05 16.61 21.11
CA ILE A 122 35.74 17.78 21.66
C ILE A 122 34.80 18.99 21.82
N CYS A 123 33.74 19.09 21.00
CA CYS A 123 32.74 20.15 21.05
C CYS A 123 31.71 19.95 22.16
N SER A 124 31.81 18.88 22.95
CA SER A 124 31.09 18.68 24.22
C SER A 124 32.04 18.47 25.40
N SER A 125 33.35 18.67 25.17
CA SER A 125 34.38 18.45 26.19
C SER A 125 34.61 19.67 27.09
N TYR A 126 35.37 19.46 28.17
CA TYR A 126 35.78 20.54 29.06
C TYR A 126 36.61 21.63 28.36
N PHE A 127 37.32 21.29 27.28
CA PHE A 127 38.26 22.19 26.59
C PHE A 127 37.61 23.36 25.84
N ILE A 128 36.30 23.33 25.64
CA ILE A 128 35.55 24.42 25.02
C ILE A 128 34.74 25.24 26.04
N THR A 129 34.88 24.94 27.33
CA THR A 129 34.14 25.66 28.38
C THR A 129 34.80 26.98 28.72
N SER A 130 34.00 27.95 29.18
CA SER A 130 34.52 29.22 29.73
C SER A 130 35.46 28.99 30.92
N LYS A 131 35.21 27.96 31.74
CA LYS A 131 36.06 27.59 32.88
C LYS A 131 37.47 27.15 32.43
N TRP A 132 37.57 26.33 31.40
CA TRP A 132 38.87 25.98 30.79
C TRP A 132 39.56 27.22 30.24
N MET A 133 38.81 28.06 29.51
CA MET A 133 39.36 29.27 28.90
C MET A 133 39.94 30.23 29.93
N ASN A 134 39.23 30.44 31.04
CA ASN A 134 39.71 31.27 32.15
C ASN A 134 40.96 30.67 32.79
N SER A 135 40.98 29.36 32.99
CA SER A 135 42.12 28.65 33.59
C SER A 135 43.36 28.71 32.70
N ILE A 136 43.21 28.49 31.40
CA ILE A 136 44.32 28.46 30.45
C ILE A 136 44.88 29.85 30.18
N ASN A 137 44.03 30.88 30.10
CA ASN A 137 44.48 32.27 29.94
C ASN A 137 45.24 32.76 31.18
N ALA A 138 44.74 32.45 32.38
CA ALA A 138 45.44 32.79 33.63
C ALA A 138 46.81 32.09 33.71
N ALA A 139 46.90 30.83 33.28
CA ALA A 139 48.14 30.08 33.27
C ALA A 139 49.10 30.51 32.13
N ALA A 140 48.58 30.98 30.99
CA ALA A 140 49.38 31.45 29.86
C ALA A 140 50.23 32.69 30.23
N HIS A 141 49.71 33.58 31.07
CA HIS A 141 50.48 34.71 31.60
C HIS A 141 51.70 34.27 32.43
N ILE A 142 51.63 33.12 33.08
CA ILE A 142 52.74 32.52 33.85
C ILE A 142 53.66 31.70 32.94
N ALA A 143 53.11 31.12 31.86
CA ALA A 143 53.81 30.26 30.93
C ALA A 143 54.72 30.98 29.93
N LEU A 144 54.69 32.32 29.84
CA LEU A 144 55.67 33.10 29.07
C LEU A 144 57.13 32.87 29.53
N HIS A 145 57.32 32.34 30.74
CA HIS A 145 58.62 31.94 31.28
C HIS A 145 58.87 30.42 31.25
N LEU A 146 57.94 29.63 30.71
CA LEU A 146 58.02 28.18 30.63
C LEU A 146 58.27 27.71 29.18
N TYR A 147 58.84 26.52 29.07
CA TYR A 147 59.27 25.85 27.84
C TYR A 147 58.23 25.91 26.70
N PHE A 148 58.67 26.17 25.47
CA PHE A 148 57.82 26.36 24.28
C PHE A 148 56.90 25.19 23.92
N ALA A 149 57.13 23.99 24.49
CA ALA A 149 56.26 22.83 24.32
C ALA A 149 55.14 22.72 25.38
N ASP A 150 54.99 23.71 26.26
CA ASP A 150 53.89 23.75 27.21
C ASP A 150 52.57 24.05 26.49
N PHE A 151 51.60 23.13 26.60
CA PHE A 151 50.29 23.27 25.95
C PHE A 151 49.53 24.53 26.39
N ARG A 152 49.90 25.15 27.52
CA ARG A 152 49.31 26.41 28.00
C ARG A 152 49.70 27.60 27.13
N ALA A 153 50.82 27.53 26.40
CA ALA A 153 51.17 28.51 25.37
C ALA A 153 50.19 28.45 24.18
N SER A 154 49.44 27.36 24.03
CA SER A 154 48.45 27.13 22.98
C SER A 154 47.03 27.60 23.35
N ALA A 155 46.88 28.51 24.32
CA ALA A 155 45.58 29.02 24.79
C ALA A 155 44.68 29.50 23.64
N ASP A 156 45.25 30.16 22.64
CA ASP A 156 44.50 30.66 21.49
C ASP A 156 43.96 29.56 20.57
N PHE A 157 44.60 28.39 20.52
CA PHE A 157 44.06 27.23 19.80
C PHE A 157 42.79 26.69 20.46
N PHE A 158 42.69 26.74 21.79
CA PHE A 158 41.45 26.35 22.50
C PHE A 158 40.32 27.35 22.27
N LYS A 159 40.64 28.66 22.17
CA LYS A 159 39.66 29.68 21.77
C LYS A 159 39.18 29.46 20.34
N LEU A 160 40.10 29.20 19.41
CA LEU A 160 39.76 28.86 18.02
C LEU A 160 38.86 27.62 17.97
N LEU A 161 39.19 26.59 18.74
CA LEU A 161 38.39 25.37 18.83
C LEU A 161 36.96 25.64 19.34
N GLN A 162 36.80 26.44 20.39
CA GLN A 162 35.48 26.84 20.88
C GLN A 162 34.68 27.58 19.80
N SER A 163 35.33 28.51 19.08
CA SER A 163 34.72 29.23 17.96
C SER A 163 34.31 28.29 16.83
N LEU A 164 35.18 27.33 16.46
CA LEU A 164 34.87 26.33 15.43
C LEU A 164 33.70 25.44 15.83
N CYS A 165 33.65 24.97 17.08
CA CYS A 165 32.53 24.18 17.58
C CYS A 165 31.21 24.97 17.59
N THR A 166 31.27 26.23 18.01
CA THR A 166 30.10 27.13 18.02
C THR A 166 29.62 27.43 16.60
N PHE A 167 30.57 27.73 15.71
CA PHE A 167 30.30 27.98 14.30
C PHE A 167 29.67 26.74 13.64
N ALA A 168 30.26 25.56 13.82
CA ALA A 168 29.71 24.31 13.31
C ALA A 168 28.29 24.04 13.84
N ASN A 169 28.06 24.25 15.14
CA ASN A 169 26.73 24.08 15.73
C ASN A 169 25.71 25.02 15.07
N ASN A 170 26.02 26.31 14.98
CA ASN A 170 25.14 27.31 14.38
C ASN A 170 24.89 27.03 12.89
N THR A 171 25.94 26.72 12.13
CA THR A 171 25.85 26.41 10.69
C THR A 171 24.97 25.20 10.45
N ILE A 172 25.18 24.10 11.18
CA ILE A 172 24.35 22.90 11.05
C ILE A 172 22.93 23.15 11.53
N SER A 173 22.72 23.87 12.64
CA SER A 173 21.37 24.21 13.11
C SER A 173 20.60 25.03 12.06
N ASN A 174 21.25 26.02 11.45
CA ASN A 174 20.64 26.83 10.40
C ASN A 174 20.35 26.00 9.14
N ALA A 175 21.27 25.11 8.74
CA ALA A 175 21.06 24.20 7.63
C ALA A 175 19.86 23.27 7.88
N LEU A 176 19.74 22.70 9.09
CA LEU A 176 18.63 21.83 9.47
C LEU A 176 17.28 22.57 9.47
N ILE A 177 17.25 23.81 9.96
CA ILE A 177 16.04 24.66 9.90
C ILE A 177 15.65 24.93 8.45
N SER A 178 16.63 25.30 7.60
CA SER A 178 16.41 25.57 6.19
C SER A 178 15.89 24.33 5.45
N PHE A 179 16.58 23.20 5.58
CA PHE A 179 16.20 21.91 5.02
C PHE A 179 14.80 21.48 5.49
N GLY A 180 14.52 21.57 6.79
CA GLY A 180 13.24 21.20 7.37
C GLY A 180 12.06 22.03 6.86
N ASN A 181 12.31 23.26 6.36
CA ASN A 181 11.31 24.11 5.72
C ASN A 181 11.18 23.88 4.21
N THR A 182 12.09 23.14 3.59
CA THR A 182 11.89 22.62 2.24
C THR A 182 10.79 21.54 2.24
N HIS A 183 10.21 21.27 1.08
CA HIS A 183 9.03 20.43 0.97
C HIS A 183 9.35 19.08 0.36
N PHE A 184 8.85 18.04 1.00
CA PHE A 184 8.74 16.70 0.44
C PHE A 184 7.42 16.61 -0.35
N VAL A 185 7.50 16.16 -1.61
CA VAL A 185 6.38 16.14 -2.54
C VAL A 185 6.13 14.71 -3.01
N THR A 186 4.96 14.16 -2.71
CA THR A 186 4.50 12.86 -3.21
C THR A 186 2.98 12.82 -3.34
N ALA A 187 2.48 12.25 -4.44
CA ALA A 187 1.05 12.08 -4.66
C ALA A 187 0.51 10.78 -4.07
N GLU A 188 1.39 9.80 -3.82
CA GLU A 188 1.04 8.45 -3.42
C GLU A 188 1.94 7.96 -2.28
N PHE A 189 1.44 6.96 -1.56
CA PHE A 189 2.21 6.28 -0.54
C PHE A 189 3.47 5.62 -1.12
N LEU A 190 4.62 5.91 -0.51
CA LEU A 190 5.89 5.31 -0.89
C LEU A 190 6.18 4.07 -0.04
N THR A 191 6.78 3.06 -0.63
CA THR A 191 7.36 1.96 0.15
C THR A 191 8.48 2.49 1.05
N ARG A 192 8.72 1.81 2.18
CA ARG A 192 9.78 2.18 3.12
C ARG A 192 11.15 2.37 2.43
N GLN A 193 11.51 1.45 1.55
CA GLN A 193 12.77 1.51 0.82
C GLN A 193 12.87 2.74 -0.09
N VAL A 194 11.82 3.05 -0.85
CA VAL A 194 11.81 4.22 -1.75
C VAL A 194 11.85 5.50 -0.93
N PHE A 195 11.07 5.56 0.15
CA PHE A 195 11.09 6.68 1.08
C PHE A 195 12.49 6.91 1.66
N GLU A 196 13.12 5.88 2.25
CA GLU A 196 14.46 5.98 2.84
C GLU A 196 15.51 6.42 1.82
N ASN A 197 15.49 5.86 0.60
CA ASN A 197 16.41 6.25 -0.47
C ASN A 197 16.24 7.72 -0.88
N GLN A 198 14.99 8.18 -1.03
CA GLN A 198 14.71 9.57 -1.36
C GLN A 198 15.12 10.52 -0.23
N MET A 199 14.87 10.15 1.03
CA MET A 199 15.26 10.95 2.19
C MET A 199 16.79 11.08 2.30
N ASN A 200 17.52 9.97 2.13
CA ASN A 200 18.98 9.96 2.19
C ASN A 200 19.57 10.81 1.06
N SER A 201 19.12 10.62 -0.18
CA SER A 201 19.58 11.42 -1.32
C SER A 201 19.26 12.91 -1.16
N SER A 202 18.10 13.25 -0.60
CA SER A 202 17.72 14.64 -0.33
C SER A 202 18.59 15.27 0.77
N ALA A 203 18.92 14.51 1.81
CA ALA A 203 19.81 14.98 2.87
C ALA A 203 21.26 15.15 2.37
N GLU A 204 21.78 14.20 1.59
CA GLU A 204 23.13 14.23 1.01
C GLU A 204 23.32 15.35 -0.01
N SER A 205 22.28 15.70 -0.77
CA SER A 205 22.35 16.79 -1.75
C SER A 205 22.25 18.19 -1.13
N PHE A 206 21.72 18.29 0.09
CA PHE A 206 21.51 19.57 0.77
C PHE A 206 22.72 20.00 1.64
N ILE A 207 23.45 19.03 2.18
CA ILE A 207 24.63 19.23 3.06
C ILE A 207 25.91 19.15 2.23
#